data_AF-A0A2A5FPD3-F1
#
_entry.id   AF-A0A2A5FPD3-F1
#
_cell.length_a   1.000
_cell.length_b   1.000
_cell.length_c   1.000
_cell.angle_alpha   90.00
_cell.angle_beta   90.00
_cell.angle_gamma   90.00
#
_symmetry.space_group_name_H-M   'P 1'
#
loop_
_entity.id
_entity.type
_entity.pdbx_description
1 polymer ?
#
loop_
_entity_poly.entity_id
_entity_poly.type
_entity_poly.pdbx_seq_one_letter_code
_entity_poly.pdbx_strand_id
1 'polypeptide(L)'
;MIYRLSCLLAFTMFGFGVGFGLPSLSAQTQTPTYAYPTSQLRWNEALCHIERGVVRLGNDWRGEVSYTVNRNRIYLGYSTSTFDLAFTLRDNKLYIGDSYFTDAISYSLNENKIYVGDSNFPLDIAYTIVPDRNLPGVINIFRDNSISPFDIVTVLQGDPNPTELFALLLTMGLL
;
A
#
# COMPACT_ATOMS: atom_id res chain seq x y z
N MET A 1 -20.68 -10.50 -43.43
CA MET A 1 -19.73 -9.59 -44.09
C MET A 1 -18.41 -9.73 -43.35
N ILE A 2 -17.52 -10.53 -43.95
CA ILE A 2 -16.27 -11.04 -43.38
C ILE A 2 -15.15 -10.34 -44.13
N TYR A 3 -14.14 -9.80 -43.43
CA TYR A 3 -12.80 -9.69 -44.01
C TYR A 3 -11.72 -9.98 -42.97
N ARG A 4 -11.08 -11.15 -43.14
CA ARG A 4 -9.69 -11.42 -42.77
C ARG A 4 -8.78 -10.74 -43.79
N LEU A 5 -7.66 -10.15 -43.33
CA LEU A 5 -6.43 -9.90 -44.09
C LEU A 5 -5.33 -9.61 -43.03
N SER A 6 -4.41 -10.51 -42.67
CA SER A 6 -3.25 -10.99 -43.43
C SER A 6 -2.38 -9.86 -43.98
N CYS A 7 -1.34 -9.47 -43.25
CA CYS A 7 -0.14 -8.90 -43.85
C CYS A 7 1.10 -9.38 -43.09
N LEU A 8 1.66 -10.48 -43.61
CA LEU A 8 3.01 -10.93 -43.33
C LEU A 8 3.88 -10.26 -44.40
N LEU A 9 4.80 -9.37 -44.03
CA LEU A 9 5.87 -8.94 -44.93
C LEU A 9 7.13 -8.69 -44.10
N ALA A 10 8.04 -9.65 -44.21
CA ALA A 10 9.42 -9.52 -43.81
C ALA A 10 10.09 -8.45 -44.67
N PHE A 11 10.82 -7.53 -44.03
CA PHE A 11 11.82 -6.71 -44.69
C PHE A 11 13.07 -6.68 -43.82
N THR A 12 14.09 -7.38 -44.29
CA THR A 12 15.45 -7.38 -43.75
C THR A 12 16.22 -6.13 -44.20
N MET A 13 17.21 -5.77 -43.37
CA MET A 13 18.42 -4.98 -43.64
C MET A 13 18.41 -3.45 -43.51
N PHE A 14 19.23 -3.03 -42.53
CA PHE A 14 20.21 -1.93 -42.56
C PHE A 14 19.73 -0.50 -42.83
N GLY A 15 19.72 0.31 -41.77
CA GLY A 15 19.72 1.77 -41.84
C GLY A 15 20.14 2.37 -40.51
N PHE A 16 21.37 2.86 -40.42
CA PHE A 16 21.83 3.75 -39.35
C PHE A 16 20.93 4.98 -39.33
N GLY A 17 20.21 5.21 -38.24
CA GLY A 17 19.36 6.38 -38.05
C GLY A 17 19.15 6.61 -36.58
N VAL A 18 19.61 7.75 -36.09
CA VAL A 18 19.61 8.17 -34.69
C VAL A 18 18.15 8.30 -34.22
N GLY A 19 17.64 7.23 -33.59
CA GLY A 19 16.29 7.21 -33.04
C GLY A 19 16.27 7.90 -31.68
N PHE A 20 15.67 9.08 -31.63
CA PHE A 20 15.16 9.69 -30.39
C PHE A 20 14.26 8.66 -29.69
N GLY A 21 14.79 8.02 -28.65
CA GLY A 21 14.02 7.16 -27.78
C GLY A 21 13.05 8.03 -27.00
N LEU A 22 11.76 7.96 -27.34
CA LEU A 22 10.68 8.42 -26.47
C LEU A 22 10.83 7.67 -25.15
N PRO A 23 10.97 8.34 -23.99
CA PRO A 23 10.79 7.64 -22.73
C PRO A 23 9.33 7.18 -22.71
N SER A 24 9.12 5.87 -22.76
CA SER A 24 7.84 5.27 -22.41
C SER A 24 7.53 5.69 -20.97
N LEU A 25 6.66 6.68 -20.80
CA LEU A 25 6.02 6.96 -19.52
C LEU A 25 5.23 5.70 -19.17
N SER A 26 5.83 4.79 -18.39
CA SER A 26 5.07 3.82 -17.64
C SER A 26 4.30 4.62 -16.60
N ALA A 27 3.06 4.99 -16.93
CA ALA A 27 2.09 5.33 -15.92
C ALA A 27 1.91 4.07 -15.07
N GLN A 28 2.62 3.97 -13.96
CA GLN A 28 2.36 2.97 -12.93
C GLN A 28 0.93 3.22 -12.48
N THR A 29 -0.01 2.43 -12.98
CA THR A 29 -1.37 2.39 -12.48
C THR A 29 -1.28 1.88 -11.05
N GLN A 30 -1.35 2.80 -10.08
CA GLN A 30 -1.52 2.45 -8.68
C GLN A 30 -2.86 1.73 -8.54
N THR A 31 -2.80 0.40 -8.40
CA THR A 31 -3.98 -0.41 -8.14
C THR A 31 -4.51 -0.04 -6.76
N PRO A 32 -5.82 0.22 -6.60
CA PRO A 32 -6.38 0.50 -5.29
C PRO A 32 -6.18 -0.69 -4.36
N THR A 33 -5.88 -0.42 -3.09
CA THR A 33 -5.78 -1.46 -2.06
C THR A 33 -6.99 -1.37 -1.14
N TYR A 34 -7.66 -2.50 -0.92
CA TYR A 34 -8.84 -2.61 -0.05
C TYR A 34 -8.50 -3.40 1.21
N ALA A 35 -8.96 -2.93 2.37
CA ALA A 35 -8.86 -3.64 3.63
C ALA A 35 -10.21 -4.26 4.00
N TYR A 36 -10.18 -5.54 4.39
CA TYR A 36 -11.36 -6.34 4.74
C TYR A 36 -11.20 -6.90 6.16
N PRO A 37 -12.33 -7.18 6.84
CA PRO A 37 -12.31 -7.82 8.15
C PRO A 37 -12.07 -9.33 8.05
N THR A 38 -12.27 -9.94 6.89
CA THR A 38 -12.20 -11.39 6.68
C THR A 38 -11.66 -11.73 5.30
N SER A 39 -11.14 -12.95 5.15
CA SER A 39 -10.61 -13.50 3.89
C SER A 39 -11.69 -13.82 2.84
N GLN A 40 -12.97 -13.55 3.12
CA GLN A 40 -14.05 -13.67 2.13
C GLN A 40 -14.04 -12.53 1.09
N LEU A 41 -13.32 -11.42 1.37
CA LEU A 41 -13.11 -10.29 0.44
C LEU A 41 -14.41 -9.76 -0.18
N ARG A 42 -15.46 -9.66 0.64
CA ARG A 42 -16.76 -9.17 0.18
C ARG A 42 -16.69 -7.66 0.01
N TRP A 43 -16.95 -7.19 -1.20
CA TRP A 43 -16.88 -5.76 -1.56
C TRP A 43 -17.66 -4.84 -0.60
N ASN A 44 -18.85 -5.26 -0.15
CA ASN A 44 -19.70 -4.49 0.75
C ASN A 44 -19.21 -4.46 2.21
N GLU A 45 -18.18 -5.24 2.55
CA GLU A 45 -17.60 -5.35 3.87
C GLU A 45 -16.20 -4.70 3.95
N ALA A 46 -15.72 -4.04 2.88
CA ALA A 46 -14.44 -3.35 2.94
C ALA A 46 -14.48 -2.26 4.01
N LEU A 47 -13.51 -2.30 4.94
CA LEU A 47 -13.41 -1.37 6.07
C LEU A 47 -12.92 0.00 5.62
N CYS A 48 -11.90 -0.01 4.77
CA CYS A 48 -11.33 1.16 4.15
C CYS A 48 -10.62 0.76 2.86
N HIS A 49 -10.33 1.74 2.02
CA HIS A 49 -9.54 1.55 0.82
C HIS A 49 -8.64 2.76 0.57
N ILE A 50 -7.55 2.52 -0.13
CA ILE A 50 -6.68 3.57 -0.65
C ILE A 50 -6.72 3.57 -2.17
N GLU A 51 -7.01 4.74 -2.73
CA GLU A 51 -6.97 4.98 -4.16
C GLU A 51 -6.25 6.29 -4.43
N ARG A 52 -5.22 6.24 -5.30
CA ARG A 52 -4.43 7.42 -5.71
C ARG A 52 -3.87 8.21 -4.52
N GLY A 53 -3.44 7.50 -3.48
CA GLY A 53 -2.91 8.09 -2.24
C GLY A 53 -3.98 8.64 -1.30
N VAL A 54 -5.28 8.39 -1.49
CA VAL A 54 -6.32 8.86 -0.57
C VAL A 54 -6.96 7.67 0.12
N VAL A 55 -6.90 7.64 1.45
CA VAL A 55 -7.53 6.61 2.28
C VAL A 55 -8.93 7.05 2.66
N ARG A 56 -9.91 6.20 2.33
CA ARG A 56 -11.33 6.43 2.65
C ARG A 56 -11.89 5.28 3.45
N LEU A 57 -12.83 5.60 4.34
CA LEU A 57 -13.64 4.61 5.04
C LEU A 57 -14.67 3.97 4.10
N GLY A 58 -14.89 2.68 4.28
CA GLY A 58 -15.78 1.88 3.46
C GLY A 58 -15.18 1.50 2.09
N ASN A 59 -16.07 1.10 1.20
CA ASN A 59 -15.76 0.59 -0.14
C ASN A 59 -16.02 1.58 -1.29
N ASP A 60 -16.67 2.71 -1.01
CA ASP A 60 -17.14 3.65 -2.04
C ASP A 60 -16.36 4.97 -2.02
N TRP A 61 -16.29 5.65 -3.17
CA TRP A 61 -15.59 6.93 -3.33
C TRP A 61 -16.19 8.07 -2.48
N ARG A 62 -17.45 7.88 -2.05
CA ARG A 62 -18.19 8.79 -1.15
C ARG A 62 -17.82 8.62 0.32
N GLY A 63 -16.98 7.64 0.65
CA GLY A 63 -16.47 7.41 1.99
C GLY A 63 -15.75 8.64 2.55
N GLU A 64 -15.82 8.80 3.86
CA GLU A 64 -15.07 9.84 4.57
C GLU A 64 -13.56 9.63 4.36
N VAL A 65 -12.85 10.71 4.05
CA VAL A 65 -11.39 10.67 3.87
C VAL A 65 -10.74 10.77 5.24
N SER A 66 -10.08 9.70 5.68
CA SER A 66 -9.35 9.70 6.96
C SER A 66 -7.94 10.25 6.80
N TYR A 67 -7.24 9.85 5.74
CA TYR A 67 -5.86 10.27 5.49
C TYR A 67 -5.57 10.45 4.00
N THR A 68 -4.60 11.30 3.72
CA THR A 68 -3.97 11.43 2.39
C THR A 68 -2.49 11.05 2.51
N VAL A 69 -2.06 10.11 1.67
CA VAL A 69 -0.69 9.67 1.51
C VAL A 69 -0.07 10.39 0.31
N ASN A 70 1.01 11.12 0.55
CA ASN A 70 1.83 11.69 -0.51
C ASN A 70 3.29 11.24 -0.33
N ARG A 71 3.75 10.37 -1.24
CA ARG A 71 5.08 9.74 -1.17
C ARG A 71 5.26 9.00 0.17
N ASN A 72 6.01 9.60 1.09
CA ASN A 72 6.34 9.02 2.38
C ASN A 72 5.69 9.78 3.55
N ARG A 73 4.71 10.64 3.27
CA ARG A 73 4.02 11.47 4.27
C ARG A 73 2.55 11.12 4.33
N ILE A 74 2.01 11.09 5.53
CA ILE A 74 0.61 10.80 5.83
C ILE A 74 0.01 12.06 6.46
N TYR A 75 -1.01 12.60 5.81
CA TYR A 75 -1.71 13.82 6.20
C TYR A 75 -3.12 13.47 6.69
N LEU A 76 -3.62 14.21 7.67
CA LEU A 76 -4.99 14.08 8.15
C LEU A 76 -5.98 14.60 7.10
N GLY A 77 -7.05 13.83 6.89
CA GLY A 77 -8.12 14.17 5.95
C GLY A 77 -7.63 14.35 4.50
N TYR A 78 -8.35 15.17 3.74
CA TYR A 78 -7.99 15.51 2.37
C TYR A 78 -7.08 16.75 2.34
N SER A 79 -5.83 16.56 2.77
CA SER A 79 -4.83 17.63 2.83
C SER A 79 -3.45 17.17 2.36
N THR A 80 -2.63 18.13 1.95
CA THR A 80 -1.19 17.95 1.68
C THR A 80 -0.35 19.04 2.36
N SER A 81 -0.98 19.79 3.27
CA SER A 81 -0.34 20.87 4.03
C SER A 81 0.53 20.31 5.15
N THR A 82 1.68 20.94 5.40
CA THR A 82 2.56 20.55 6.52
C THR A 82 1.86 20.65 7.88
N PHE A 83 0.85 21.52 8.02
CA PHE A 83 0.07 21.64 9.27
C PHE A 83 -0.78 20.40 9.58
N ASP A 84 -1.17 19.64 8.55
CA ASP A 84 -1.98 18.43 8.70
C ASP A 84 -1.13 17.17 8.64
N LEU A 85 0.21 17.30 8.67
CA LEU A 85 1.12 16.17 8.64
C LEU A 85 1.04 15.38 9.95
N ALA A 86 0.48 14.17 9.87
CA ALA A 86 0.39 13.27 11.02
C ALA A 86 1.65 12.43 11.18
N PHE A 87 2.14 11.84 10.08
CA PHE A 87 3.28 10.93 10.13
C PHE A 87 4.18 11.07 8.91
N THR A 88 5.46 10.77 9.11
CA THR A 88 6.46 10.66 8.04
C THR A 88 7.14 9.30 8.12
N LEU A 89 7.14 8.56 7.02
CA LEU A 89 7.91 7.33 6.88
C LEU A 89 9.33 7.64 6.38
N ARG A 90 10.33 7.18 7.10
CA ARG A 90 11.74 7.30 6.68
C ARG A 90 12.51 6.06 7.12
N ASP A 91 13.28 5.48 6.22
CA ASP A 91 14.07 4.28 6.49
C ASP A 91 13.23 3.16 7.12
N ASN A 92 12.01 2.97 6.59
CA ASN A 92 10.99 2.05 7.10
C ASN A 92 10.52 2.30 8.55
N LYS A 93 10.81 3.47 9.12
CA LYS A 93 10.37 3.89 10.45
C LYS A 93 9.33 5.00 10.32
N LEU A 94 8.23 4.86 11.04
CA LEU A 94 7.12 5.80 11.07
C LEU A 94 7.35 6.81 12.20
N TYR A 95 7.66 8.04 11.82
CA TYR A 95 7.87 9.16 12.72
C TYR A 95 6.58 9.97 12.90
N ILE A 96 6.32 10.44 14.11
CA ILE A 96 5.25 11.40 14.38
C ILE A 96 5.63 12.77 13.82
N GLY A 97 4.75 13.32 12.98
CA GLY A 97 4.93 14.60 12.29
C GLY A 97 6.12 14.57 11.32
N ASP A 98 6.98 15.57 11.40
CA ASP A 98 8.26 15.69 10.66
C ASP A 98 9.49 15.52 11.55
N SER A 99 9.32 14.93 12.74
CA SER A 99 10.38 14.76 13.74
C SER A 99 11.57 13.96 13.22
N TYR A 100 12.76 14.29 13.72
CA TYR A 100 14.03 13.60 13.41
C TYR A 100 14.57 12.79 14.59
N PHE A 101 13.90 12.84 15.75
CA PHE A 101 14.32 12.15 16.96
C PHE A 101 13.89 10.69 16.94
N THR A 102 14.71 9.82 17.54
CA THR A 102 14.41 8.40 17.70
C THR A 102 13.18 8.17 18.57
N ASP A 103 12.98 9.01 19.59
CA ASP A 103 11.84 8.91 20.51
C ASP A 103 10.49 9.22 19.83
N ALA A 104 10.52 9.83 18.64
CA ALA A 104 9.33 10.10 17.84
C ALA A 104 8.96 8.94 16.89
N ILE A 105 9.70 7.83 16.90
CA ILE A 105 9.38 6.64 16.11
C ILE A 105 8.25 5.89 16.81
N SER A 106 7.09 5.82 16.16
CA SER A 106 5.95 5.05 16.67
C SER A 106 6.06 3.57 16.30
N TYR A 107 6.41 3.30 15.05
CA TYR A 107 6.46 1.95 14.50
C TYR A 107 7.63 1.82 13.52
N SER A 108 8.14 0.61 13.37
CA SER A 108 9.14 0.29 12.35
C SER A 108 8.73 -0.95 11.57
N LEU A 109 8.98 -0.91 10.26
CA LEU A 109 8.74 -2.02 9.35
C LEU A 109 10.09 -2.66 9.04
N ASN A 110 10.25 -3.93 9.40
CA ASN A 110 11.42 -4.70 9.05
C ASN A 110 10.97 -6.00 8.38
N GLU A 111 11.47 -6.23 7.16
CA GLU A 111 11.05 -7.32 6.27
C GLU A 111 9.52 -7.36 6.09
N ASN A 112 8.84 -8.25 6.81
CA ASN A 112 7.41 -8.49 6.78
C ASN A 112 6.78 -8.36 8.17
N LYS A 113 7.42 -7.63 9.08
CA LYS A 113 6.96 -7.44 10.46
C LYS A 113 6.94 -5.97 10.82
N ILE A 114 5.90 -5.58 11.53
CA ILE A 114 5.74 -4.25 12.10
C ILE A 114 6.07 -4.35 13.59
N TYR A 115 7.03 -3.56 14.03
CA TYR A 115 7.49 -3.47 15.42
C TYR A 115 7.02 -2.17 16.05
N VAL A 116 6.78 -2.20 17.35
CA VAL A 116 6.55 -0.99 18.15
C VAL A 116 7.88 -0.28 18.39
N GLY A 117 7.93 1.02 18.09
CA GLY A 117 9.14 1.83 18.22
C GLY A 117 10.23 1.45 17.22
N ASP A 118 11.50 1.55 17.65
CA ASP A 118 12.69 1.28 16.84
C ASP A 118 13.40 -0.04 17.17
N SER A 119 12.75 -0.87 17.99
CA SER A 119 13.23 -2.17 18.42
C SER A 119 13.10 -3.23 17.31
N ASN A 120 13.93 -4.28 17.39
CA ASN A 120 13.83 -5.47 16.55
C ASN A 120 13.63 -6.75 17.38
N PHE A 121 13.28 -6.61 18.66
CA PHE A 121 13.05 -7.77 19.53
C PHE A 121 11.75 -8.48 19.14
N PRO A 122 11.72 -9.83 19.15
CA PRO A 122 10.51 -10.59 18.81
C PRO A 122 9.28 -10.30 19.68
N LEU A 123 9.48 -9.76 20.89
CA LEU A 123 8.41 -9.38 21.81
C LEU A 123 7.76 -8.05 21.44
N ASP A 124 8.42 -7.23 20.63
CA ASP A 124 7.94 -5.91 20.22
C ASP A 124 7.25 -5.95 18.85
N ILE A 125 7.04 -7.15 18.28
CA ILE A 125 6.29 -7.33 17.04
C ILE A 125 4.82 -7.00 17.33
N ALA A 126 4.29 -5.97 16.68
CA ALA A 126 2.88 -5.63 16.70
C ALA A 126 2.09 -6.48 15.69
N TYR A 127 2.64 -6.62 14.48
CA TYR A 127 1.97 -7.34 13.38
C TYR A 127 2.94 -8.10 12.49
N THR A 128 2.49 -9.23 11.96
CA THR A 128 3.18 -9.99 10.91
C THR A 128 2.37 -9.95 9.62
N ILE A 129 3.04 -9.59 8.52
CA ILE A 129 2.47 -9.44 7.19
C ILE A 129 2.79 -10.71 6.40
N VAL A 130 1.76 -11.45 5.99
CA VAL A 130 1.97 -12.69 5.24
C VAL A 130 1.08 -12.70 3.99
N PRO A 131 1.65 -12.85 2.79
CA PRO A 131 0.85 -13.02 1.58
C PRO A 131 0.01 -14.30 1.67
N ASP A 132 -1.22 -14.24 1.17
CA ASP A 132 -2.09 -15.41 1.10
C ASP A 132 -1.53 -16.42 0.09
N ARG A 133 -1.60 -17.72 0.44
CA ARG A 133 -1.08 -18.79 -0.41
C ARG A 133 -2.01 -19.15 -1.56
N ASN A 134 -3.30 -18.93 -1.39
CA ASN A 134 -4.35 -19.33 -2.32
C ASN A 134 -4.80 -18.16 -3.20
N LEU A 135 -4.74 -16.94 -2.67
CA LEU A 135 -5.21 -15.73 -3.34
C LEU A 135 -4.03 -14.80 -3.68
N PRO A 136 -3.59 -14.73 -4.95
CA PRO A 136 -2.50 -13.83 -5.33
C PRO A 136 -2.93 -12.37 -5.19
N GLY A 137 -2.03 -11.53 -4.67
CA GLY A 137 -2.31 -10.11 -4.41
C GLY A 137 -3.16 -9.85 -3.16
N VAL A 138 -3.31 -10.85 -2.30
CA VAL A 138 -3.96 -10.73 -0.99
C VAL A 138 -2.91 -10.91 0.10
N ILE A 139 -2.99 -10.06 1.12
CA ILE A 139 -2.05 -10.00 2.24
C ILE A 139 -2.85 -10.11 3.53
N ASN A 140 -2.48 -11.08 4.37
CA ASN A 140 -3.07 -11.27 5.69
C ASN A 140 -2.18 -10.59 6.73
N ILE A 141 -2.78 -9.78 7.61
CA ILE A 141 -2.10 -9.12 8.73
C ILE A 141 -2.44 -9.88 10.01
N PHE A 142 -1.44 -10.53 10.60
CA PHE A 142 -1.58 -11.28 11.85
C PHE A 142 -1.16 -10.43 13.02
N ARG A 143 -1.80 -10.62 14.17
CA ARG A 143 -1.34 -10.07 15.45
C ARG A 143 -0.03 -10.73 15.88
N ASP A 144 0.88 -9.91 16.40
CA ASP A 144 2.18 -10.31 16.92
C ASP A 144 2.96 -11.17 15.90
N ASN A 145 3.61 -12.23 16.37
CA ASN A 145 4.32 -13.23 15.55
C ASN A 145 3.46 -14.47 15.24
N SER A 146 2.13 -14.33 15.20
CA SER A 146 1.23 -15.45 14.92
C SER A 146 1.18 -15.80 13.43
N ILE A 147 0.84 -17.06 13.16
CA ILE A 147 0.53 -17.60 11.82
C ILE A 147 -0.84 -18.29 11.79
N SER A 148 -1.60 -18.20 12.88
CA SER A 148 -2.92 -18.80 13.00
C SER A 148 -3.95 -17.98 12.22
N PRO A 149 -4.80 -18.59 11.37
CA PRO A 149 -5.87 -17.87 10.68
C PRO A 149 -6.84 -17.14 11.62
N PHE A 150 -6.93 -17.56 12.89
CA PHE A 150 -7.77 -16.92 13.90
C PHE A 150 -7.18 -15.62 14.47
N ASP A 151 -5.87 -15.40 14.29
CA ASP A 151 -5.18 -14.20 14.75
C ASP A 151 -5.02 -13.14 13.63
N ILE A 152 -5.71 -13.35 12.50
CA ILE A 152 -5.79 -12.36 11.42
C ILE A 152 -6.61 -11.17 11.91
N VAL A 153 -6.01 -9.99 11.85
CA VAL A 153 -6.62 -8.73 12.27
C VAL A 153 -7.32 -8.06 11.08
N THR A 154 -6.69 -8.10 9.91
CA THR A 154 -7.26 -7.58 8.67
C THR A 154 -6.63 -8.28 7.46
N VAL A 155 -7.36 -8.24 6.34
CA VAL A 155 -6.91 -8.78 5.06
C VAL A 155 -6.88 -7.65 4.04
N LEU A 156 -5.75 -7.45 3.39
CA LEU A 156 -5.56 -6.43 2.36
C LEU A 156 -5.58 -7.09 0.98
N GLN A 157 -6.28 -6.50 0.03
CA GLN A 157 -6.26 -6.89 -1.38
C GLN A 157 -5.62 -5.76 -2.18
N GLY A 158 -4.45 -6.03 -2.74
CA GLY A 158 -3.61 -5.05 -3.42
C GLY A 158 -2.14 -5.17 -3.01
N ASP A 159 -1.33 -4.27 -3.53
CA ASP A 159 0.11 -4.17 -3.20
C ASP A 159 0.40 -2.77 -2.63
N PRO A 160 0.02 -2.51 -1.37
CA PRO A 160 0.19 -1.20 -0.76
C PRO A 160 1.67 -0.90 -0.51
N ASN A 161 2.09 0.32 -0.86
CA ASN A 161 3.41 0.81 -0.44
C ASN A 161 3.49 0.87 1.11
N PRO A 162 4.65 0.74 1.77
CA PRO A 162 4.72 0.76 3.24
C PRO A 162 4.01 1.95 3.90
N THR A 163 4.09 3.15 3.30
CA THR A 163 3.37 4.32 3.81
C THR A 163 1.85 4.17 3.70
N GLU A 164 1.35 3.55 2.63
CA GLU A 164 -0.07 3.27 2.43
C GLU A 164 -0.56 2.19 3.40
N LEU A 165 0.26 1.15 3.62
CA LEU A 165 0.00 0.12 4.62
C LEU A 165 -0.20 0.75 6.00
N PHE A 166 0.71 1.61 6.45
CA PHE A 166 0.56 2.31 7.73
C PHE A 166 -0.69 3.19 7.76
N ALA A 167 -1.02 3.91 6.69
CA ALA A 167 -2.21 4.74 6.63
C ALA A 167 -3.51 3.93 6.73
N LEU A 168 -3.57 2.75 6.09
CA LEU A 168 -4.71 1.82 6.21
C LEU A 168 -4.84 1.32 7.66
N LEU A 169 -3.75 0.87 8.27
CA LEU A 169 -3.74 0.37 9.65
C LEU A 169 -4.14 1.46 10.66
N LEU A 170 -3.66 2.69 10.49
CA LEU A 170 -4.06 3.86 11.30
C LEU A 170 -5.55 4.16 11.16
N THR A 171 -6.09 4.05 9.95
CA THR A 171 -7.52 4.30 9.67
C THR A 171 -8.41 3.30 10.40
N MET A 172 -7.96 2.04 10.51
CA MET A 172 -8.67 0.98 11.23
C MET A 172 -8.48 1.04 12.75
N GLY A 173 -7.67 1.97 13.27
CA GLY A 173 -7.36 2.08 14.70
C GLY A 173 -6.53 0.91 15.23
N LEU A 174 -5.71 0.29 14.37
CA LEU A 174 -4.85 -0.84 14.72
C LEU A 174 -3.45 -0.41 15.21
N LEU A 175 -3.13 0.88 15.16
CA LEU A 175 -1.83 1.45 15.53
C LEU A 175 -2.01 2.58 16.54
#